data_AF-A0A0A8WHA8-F1
#
_entry.id   AF-A0A0A8WHA8-F1
#
_cell.length_a   1.000
_cell.length_b   1.000
_cell.length_c   1.000
_cell.angle_alpha   90.00
_cell.angle_beta   90.00
_cell.angle_gamma   90.00
#
_symmetry.space_group_name_H-M   'P 1'
#
loop_
_entity.id
_entity.type
_entity.pdbx_description
1 polymer ?
#
loop_
_entity_poly.entity_id
_entity_poly.type
_entity_poly.pdbx_seq_one_letter_code
_entity_poly.pdbx_strand_id
1 'polypeptide(L)'
;MEDFTWGGFAISIVETAIGAALGFGLGLVAFHYQHRREKEAEAEEAREAALDALNRVTQTAGLNIEALANLKLQIIGDLKPEVEVMQKAVEACFDASGVEREAKFQEMKATSEALRSFYQSLTPLPVMPAPDFREFSLVAQKMPALTIYLHRAMSTMHEINEHIRERNTLIAGHALEGANGMTVERFIYYASMLSGIGDYLCKSVDNDLEFFRLSLEQVENYMKAKSNGVGYVSFILVEKAKEALPKENLFPELRNQMTYFDQK
;
A
#
# COMPACT_ATOMS: atom_id res chain seq x y z
N MET A 1 -26.33 -54.31 -63.41
CA MET A 1 -26.91 -53.02 -62.97
C MET A 1 -27.89 -53.39 -61.88
N GLU A 2 -27.53 -53.14 -60.62
CA GLU A 2 -28.44 -53.39 -59.50
C GLU A 2 -29.61 -52.40 -59.60
N ASP A 3 -30.83 -52.91 -59.49
CA ASP A 3 -32.07 -52.13 -59.62
C ASP A 3 -32.16 -51.09 -58.51
N PHE A 4 -32.05 -49.81 -58.90
CA PHE A 4 -32.30 -48.69 -58.00
C PHE A 4 -33.78 -48.69 -57.60
N THR A 5 -34.05 -48.93 -56.31
CA THR A 5 -35.41 -48.82 -55.75
C THR A 5 -35.53 -47.55 -54.90
N TRP A 6 -36.57 -46.77 -55.17
CA TRP A 6 -36.88 -45.55 -54.41
C TRP A 6 -37.05 -45.80 -52.91
N GLY A 7 -37.52 -46.99 -52.52
CA GLY A 7 -37.60 -47.41 -51.12
C GLY A 7 -36.23 -47.59 -50.45
N GLY A 8 -35.26 -48.21 -51.13
CA GLY A 8 -33.90 -48.37 -50.61
C GLY A 8 -33.15 -47.04 -50.51
N PHE A 9 -33.38 -46.13 -51.46
CA PHE A 9 -32.83 -44.77 -51.43
C PHE A 9 -33.41 -43.90 -50.31
N ALA A 10 -34.71 -44.00 -50.02
CA ALA A 10 -35.34 -43.27 -48.92
C ALA A 10 -34.85 -43.76 -47.54
N ILE A 11 -34.66 -45.08 -47.38
CA ILE A 11 -34.14 -45.67 -46.14
C ILE A 11 -32.70 -45.22 -45.89
N SER A 12 -31.83 -45.21 -46.91
CA SER A 12 -30.44 -44.77 -46.75
C SER A 12 -30.31 -43.29 -46.41
N ILE A 13 -31.20 -42.43 -46.92
CA ILE A 13 -31.28 -41.01 -46.52
C ILE A 13 -31.69 -40.88 -45.05
N VAL A 14 -32.68 -41.65 -44.59
CA VAL A 14 -33.15 -41.61 -43.20
C VAL A 14 -32.07 -42.12 -42.24
N GLU A 15 -31.38 -43.21 -42.58
CA GLU A 15 -30.26 -43.74 -41.80
C GLU A 15 -29.09 -42.75 -41.71
N THR A 16 -28.76 -42.09 -42.83
CA THR A 16 -27.73 -41.04 -42.87
C THR A 16 -28.14 -39.82 -42.05
N ALA A 17 -29.41 -39.40 -42.11
CA ALA A 17 -29.93 -38.28 -41.34
C ALA A 17 -29.96 -38.57 -39.83
N ILE A 18 -30.34 -39.79 -39.44
CA ILE A 18 -30.31 -40.24 -38.04
C ILE A 18 -28.87 -40.33 -37.54
N GLY A 19 -27.95 -40.92 -38.32
CA GLY A 19 -26.53 -41.00 -38.00
C GLY A 19 -25.88 -39.62 -37.86
N ALA A 20 -26.21 -38.69 -38.75
CA ALA A 20 -25.75 -37.30 -38.68
C ALA A 20 -26.33 -36.54 -37.47
N ALA A 21 -27.62 -36.72 -37.17
CA ALA A 21 -28.26 -36.10 -36.02
C ALA A 21 -27.71 -36.63 -34.68
N LEU A 22 -27.48 -37.94 -34.58
CA LEU A 22 -26.85 -38.55 -33.40
C LEU A 22 -25.39 -38.13 -33.26
N GLY A 23 -24.61 -38.12 -34.34
CA GLY A 23 -23.22 -37.67 -34.34
C GLY A 23 -23.08 -36.20 -33.95
N PHE A 24 -23.95 -35.32 -34.48
CA PHE A 24 -23.99 -33.91 -34.13
C PHE A 24 -24.46 -33.67 -32.68
N GLY A 25 -25.49 -34.39 -32.23
CA GLY A 25 -25.98 -34.32 -30.86
C GLY A 25 -24.93 -34.75 -29.83
N LEU A 26 -24.23 -35.86 -30.07
CA LEU A 26 -23.11 -36.32 -29.24
C LEU A 26 -21.93 -35.33 -29.27
N GLY A 27 -21.65 -34.74 -30.45
CA GLY A 27 -20.65 -33.69 -30.59
C GLY A 27 -20.96 -32.44 -29.75
N LEU A 28 -22.23 -32.00 -29.72
CA LEU A 28 -22.66 -30.88 -28.87
C LEU A 28 -22.53 -31.18 -27.38
N VAL A 29 -22.89 -32.40 -26.94
CA VAL A 29 -22.73 -32.81 -25.54
C VAL A 29 -21.25 -32.88 -25.14
N ALA A 30 -20.40 -33.45 -26.00
CA ALA A 30 -18.96 -33.49 -25.78
C ALA A 30 -18.34 -32.09 -25.72
N PHE A 31 -18.73 -31.20 -26.63
CA PHE A 31 -18.32 -29.80 -26.62
C PHE A 31 -18.77 -29.08 -25.35
N HIS A 32 -20.03 -29.26 -24.92
CA HIS A 32 -20.53 -28.64 -23.70
C HIS A 32 -19.78 -29.14 -22.45
N TYR A 33 -19.44 -30.43 -22.41
CA TYR A 33 -18.66 -31.01 -21.32
C TYR A 33 -17.21 -30.52 -21.32
N GLN A 34 -16.55 -30.47 -22.49
CA GLN A 34 -15.20 -29.91 -22.63
C GLN A 34 -15.17 -28.44 -22.23
N HIS A 35 -16.10 -27.64 -22.75
CA HIS A 35 -16.20 -26.23 -22.44
C HIS A 35 -16.48 -25.97 -20.95
N ARG A 36 -17.27 -26.84 -20.29
CA ARG A 36 -17.49 -26.75 -18.83
C ARG A 36 -16.22 -27.05 -18.05
N ARG A 37 -15.47 -28.09 -18.42
CA ARG A 37 -14.18 -28.42 -17.78
C ARG A 37 -13.14 -27.33 -17.99
N GLU A 38 -13.06 -26.75 -19.18
CA GLU A 38 -12.17 -25.62 -19.47
C GLU A 38 -12.52 -24.43 -18.58
N LYS A 39 -13.81 -24.06 -18.48
CA LYS A 39 -14.26 -23.00 -17.56
C LYS A 39 -13.97 -23.28 -16.09
N GLU A 40 -14.14 -24.52 -15.64
CA GLU A 40 -13.81 -24.93 -14.28
C GLU A 40 -12.30 -24.80 -14.01
N ALA A 41 -11.46 -25.24 -14.96
CA ALA A 41 -10.00 -25.12 -14.86
C ALA A 41 -9.52 -23.66 -14.91
N GLU A 42 -10.04 -22.84 -15.82
CA GLU A 42 -9.74 -21.40 -15.89
C GLU A 42 -10.13 -20.68 -14.59
N ALA A 43 -11.28 -21.04 -14.00
CA ALA A 43 -11.73 -20.46 -12.74
C ALA A 43 -10.84 -20.88 -11.55
N GLU A 44 -10.33 -22.12 -11.55
CA GLU A 44 -9.40 -22.61 -10.54
C GLU A 44 -8.03 -21.93 -10.65
N GLU A 45 -7.46 -21.82 -11.86
CA GLU A 45 -6.20 -21.12 -12.11
C GLU A 45 -6.30 -19.63 -11.73
N ALA A 46 -7.39 -18.96 -12.12
CA ALA A 46 -7.63 -17.57 -11.73
C ALA A 46 -7.75 -17.40 -10.20
N ARG A 47 -8.30 -18.40 -9.51
CA ARG A 47 -8.40 -18.41 -8.04
C ARG A 47 -7.03 -18.57 -7.39
N GLU A 48 -6.20 -19.49 -7.87
CA GLU A 48 -4.83 -19.68 -7.37
C GLU A 48 -3.99 -18.42 -7.58
N ALA A 49 -4.04 -17.82 -8.76
CA ALA A 49 -3.32 -16.58 -9.05
C ALA A 49 -3.78 -15.41 -8.15
N ALA A 50 -5.07 -15.30 -7.86
CA ALA A 50 -5.59 -14.30 -6.94
C ALA A 50 -5.12 -14.54 -5.49
N LEU A 51 -5.04 -15.80 -5.05
CA LEU A 51 -4.52 -16.14 -3.72
C LEU A 51 -3.04 -15.81 -3.57
N ASP A 52 -2.24 -16.10 -4.58
CA ASP A 52 -0.82 -15.73 -4.60
C ASP A 52 -0.62 -14.21 -4.53
N ALA A 53 -1.43 -13.45 -5.27
CA ALA A 53 -1.43 -12.00 -5.21
C ALA A 53 -1.79 -11.47 -3.81
N LEU A 54 -2.82 -12.04 -3.16
CA LEU A 54 -3.21 -11.68 -1.80
C LEU A 54 -2.13 -12.04 -0.75
N ASN A 55 -1.45 -13.18 -0.92
CA ASN A 55 -0.33 -13.56 -0.08
C ASN A 55 0.84 -12.57 -0.21
N ARG A 56 1.18 -12.15 -1.43
CA ARG A 56 2.20 -11.12 -1.68
C ARG A 56 1.82 -9.77 -1.06
N VAL A 57 0.57 -9.34 -1.24
CA VAL A 57 0.04 -8.14 -0.58
C VAL A 57 0.21 -8.21 0.94
N THR A 58 -0.13 -9.35 1.53
CA THR A 58 -0.03 -9.56 2.99
C THR A 58 1.41 -9.47 3.48
N GLN A 59 2.34 -10.11 2.76
CA GLN A 59 3.77 -10.03 3.08
C GLN A 59 4.31 -8.62 2.93
N THR A 60 4.00 -7.93 1.82
CA THR A 60 4.44 -6.55 1.58
C THR A 60 3.91 -5.59 2.64
N ALA A 61 2.61 -5.67 2.95
CA ALA A 61 2.01 -4.83 3.97
C ALA A 61 2.63 -5.09 5.35
N GLY A 62 2.84 -6.36 5.72
CA GLY A 62 3.48 -6.72 6.97
C GLY A 62 4.92 -6.20 7.11
N LEU A 63 5.74 -6.40 6.09
CA LEU A 63 7.13 -5.91 6.07
C LEU A 63 7.20 -4.37 6.13
N ASN A 64 6.30 -3.68 5.45
CA ASN A 64 6.24 -2.22 5.49
C ASN A 64 5.81 -1.71 6.88
N ILE A 65 4.89 -2.40 7.57
CA ILE A 65 4.55 -2.06 8.96
C ILE A 65 5.77 -2.21 9.87
N GLU A 66 6.56 -3.28 9.71
CA GLU A 66 7.78 -3.45 10.50
C GLU A 66 8.81 -2.35 10.22
N ALA A 67 9.00 -1.98 8.95
CA ALA A 67 9.91 -0.91 8.55
C ALA A 67 9.48 0.44 9.15
N LEU A 68 8.20 0.79 9.04
CA LEU A 68 7.62 2.02 9.59
C LEU A 68 7.64 2.03 11.13
N ALA A 69 7.33 0.90 11.76
CA ALA A 69 7.38 0.78 13.22
C ALA A 69 8.79 0.99 13.76
N ASN A 70 9.80 0.41 13.10
CA ASN A 70 11.20 0.62 13.45
C ASN A 70 11.60 2.09 13.28
N LEU A 71 11.25 2.72 12.16
CA LEU A 71 11.50 4.16 11.96
C LEU A 71 10.83 5.00 13.05
N LYS A 72 9.59 4.66 13.40
CA LYS A 72 8.83 5.38 14.41
C LYS A 72 9.49 5.31 15.78
N LEU A 73 9.78 4.09 16.24
CA LEU A 73 10.33 3.85 17.57
C LEU A 73 11.78 4.30 17.71
N GLN A 74 12.58 4.22 16.65
CA GLN A 74 14.00 4.54 16.72
C GLN A 74 14.30 6.01 16.54
N ILE A 75 13.47 6.74 15.78
CA ILE A 75 13.82 8.11 15.39
C ILE A 75 12.65 9.09 15.50
N ILE A 76 11.46 8.75 14.98
CA ILE A 76 10.34 9.70 14.99
C ILE A 76 9.89 10.06 16.41
N GLY A 77 9.93 9.09 17.34
CA GLY A 77 9.59 9.32 18.74
C GLY A 77 10.43 10.42 19.38
N ASP A 78 11.73 10.44 19.11
CA ASP A 78 12.67 11.44 19.63
C ASP A 78 12.69 12.73 18.79
N LEU A 79 12.43 12.63 17.48
CA LEU A 79 12.38 13.76 16.55
C LEU A 79 11.18 14.67 16.82
N LYS A 80 10.00 14.09 17.08
CA LYS A 80 8.75 14.83 17.24
C LYS A 80 8.80 15.97 18.27
N PRO A 81 9.24 15.76 19.53
CA PRO A 81 9.30 16.85 20.51
C PRO A 81 10.27 17.96 20.07
N GLU A 82 11.37 17.62 19.41
CA GLU A 82 12.34 18.61 18.94
C GLU A 82 11.81 19.42 17.75
N VAL A 83 11.07 18.79 16.84
CA VAL A 83 10.36 19.47 15.75
C VAL A 83 9.35 20.47 16.30
N GLU A 84 8.52 20.07 17.27
CA GLU A 84 7.53 20.96 17.89
C GLU A 84 8.18 22.17 18.59
N VAL A 85 9.34 21.97 19.23
CA VAL A 85 10.11 23.04 19.87
C VAL A 85 10.66 24.01 18.83
N MET A 86 11.30 23.50 17.77
CA MET A 86 11.87 24.37 16.73
C MET A 86 10.78 25.12 15.97
N GLN A 87 9.66 24.47 15.66
CA GLN A 87 8.55 25.09 14.95
C GLN A 87 8.00 26.31 15.72
N LYS A 88 7.80 26.18 17.03
CA LYS A 88 7.39 27.31 17.89
C LYS A 88 8.42 28.43 17.92
N ALA A 89 9.71 28.09 17.95
CA ALA A 89 10.79 29.09 17.95
C ALA A 89 10.83 29.86 16.61
N VAL A 90 10.65 29.16 15.50
CA VAL A 90 10.56 29.75 14.15
C VAL A 90 9.35 30.67 14.04
N GLU A 91 8.16 30.23 14.49
CA GLU A 91 6.93 31.04 14.51
C GLU A 91 7.13 32.31 15.34
N ALA A 92 7.71 32.21 16.54
CA ALA A 92 7.99 33.37 17.38
C ALA A 92 8.97 34.38 16.71
N CYS A 93 9.93 33.90 15.90
CA CYS A 93 10.80 34.77 15.11
C CYS A 93 10.09 35.47 13.95
N PHE A 94 9.05 34.87 13.37
CA PHE A 94 8.26 35.48 12.30
C PHE A 94 7.26 36.51 12.84
N ASP A 95 6.69 36.27 14.01
CA ASP A 95 5.72 37.15 14.65
C ASP A 95 6.37 38.41 15.27
N ALA A 96 7.66 38.33 15.63
CA ALA A 96 8.40 39.43 16.24
C ALA A 96 8.94 40.44 15.21
N SER A 97 9.21 41.67 15.66
CA SER A 97 9.80 42.73 14.82
C SER A 97 10.90 43.52 15.54
N GLY A 98 11.79 44.15 14.76
CA GLY A 98 12.87 44.99 15.29
C GLY A 98 13.77 44.28 16.29
N VAL A 99 13.97 44.89 17.46
CA VAL A 99 14.84 44.39 18.53
C VAL A 99 14.32 43.07 19.13
N GLU A 100 13.00 42.89 19.18
CA GLU A 100 12.39 41.65 19.69
C GLU A 100 12.72 40.46 18.78
N ARG A 101 12.72 40.67 17.45
CA ARG A 101 13.06 39.64 16.47
C ARG A 101 14.49 39.13 16.64
N GLU A 102 15.43 40.04 16.89
CA GLU A 102 16.83 39.66 17.14
C GLU A 102 16.95 38.83 18.43
N ALA A 103 16.28 39.24 19.51
CA ALA A 103 16.26 38.46 20.75
C ALA A 103 15.67 37.06 20.53
N LYS A 104 14.55 36.96 19.80
CA LYS A 104 13.92 35.67 19.44
C LYS A 104 14.82 34.81 18.56
N PHE A 105 15.55 35.41 17.63
CA PHE A 105 16.52 34.69 16.82
C PHE A 105 17.65 34.09 17.67
N GLN A 106 18.20 34.84 18.63
CA GLN A 106 19.24 34.31 19.52
C GLN A 106 18.70 33.18 20.42
N GLU A 107 17.46 33.31 20.92
CA GLU A 107 16.77 32.22 21.64
C GLU A 107 16.59 30.97 20.77
N MET A 108 16.15 31.13 19.53
CA MET A 108 15.99 30.03 18.57
C MET A 108 17.33 29.36 18.26
N LYS A 109 18.39 30.14 18.04
CA LYS A 109 19.73 29.61 17.78
C LYS A 109 20.25 28.80 18.97
N ALA A 110 20.11 29.30 20.19
CA ALA A 110 20.49 28.56 21.39
C ALA A 110 19.66 27.26 21.54
N THR A 111 18.37 27.32 21.22
CA THR A 111 17.50 26.14 21.20
C THR A 111 18.00 25.10 20.20
N SER A 112 18.28 25.53 18.97
CA SER A 112 18.81 24.69 17.90
C SER A 112 20.07 23.92 18.27
N GLU A 113 20.98 24.51 19.04
CA GLU A 113 22.22 23.85 19.46
C GLU A 113 21.98 22.68 20.42
N ALA A 114 20.81 22.64 21.08
CA ALA A 114 20.40 21.58 21.99
C ALA A 114 19.58 20.46 21.33
N LEU A 115 19.11 20.63 20.09
CA LEU A 115 18.22 19.68 19.40
C LEU A 115 19.02 18.67 18.58
N ARG A 116 19.33 17.51 19.17
CA ARG A 116 20.15 16.49 18.53
C ARG A 116 19.39 15.74 17.43
N SER A 117 18.20 15.24 17.75
CA SER A 117 17.39 14.43 16.83
C SER A 117 16.93 15.25 15.62
N PHE A 118 16.71 16.55 15.80
CA PHE A 118 16.31 17.51 14.78
C PHE A 118 17.30 17.62 13.62
N TYR A 119 18.60 17.43 13.89
CA TYR A 119 19.66 17.43 12.87
C TYR A 119 20.19 16.03 12.53
N GLN A 120 19.62 14.97 13.09
CA GLN A 120 20.02 13.60 12.77
C GLN A 120 19.48 13.18 11.40
N SER A 121 20.34 12.76 10.48
CA SER A 121 19.93 12.20 9.19
C SER A 121 19.18 10.87 9.34
N LEU A 122 18.22 10.63 8.43
CA LEU A 122 17.38 9.43 8.43
C LEU A 122 17.80 8.48 7.31
N THR A 123 17.75 7.18 7.54
CA THR A 123 17.98 6.18 6.49
C THR A 123 16.69 5.94 5.73
N PRO A 124 16.67 6.00 4.39
CA PRO A 124 15.51 5.62 3.60
C PRO A 124 15.08 4.18 3.90
N LEU A 125 13.77 3.97 3.96
CA LEU A 125 13.16 2.67 4.20
C LEU A 125 13.31 1.76 2.98
N PRO A 126 13.55 0.44 3.17
CA PRO A 126 13.40 -0.52 2.09
C PRO A 126 11.93 -0.57 1.68
N VAL A 127 11.63 -0.18 0.44
CA VAL A 127 10.28 -0.29 -0.11
C VAL A 127 10.19 -1.64 -0.82
N MET A 128 9.37 -2.54 -0.29
CA MET A 128 9.05 -3.78 -0.99
C MET A 128 8.27 -3.42 -2.27
N PRO A 129 8.56 -4.06 -3.41
CA PRO A 129 7.88 -3.75 -4.67
C PRO A 129 6.38 -3.99 -4.53
N ALA A 130 5.61 -3.13 -5.20
CA ALA A 130 4.17 -3.36 -5.32
C ALA A 130 3.94 -4.68 -6.08
N PRO A 131 2.83 -5.38 -5.82
CA PRO A 131 2.35 -6.41 -6.73
C PRO A 131 2.36 -5.93 -8.19
N ASP A 132 2.56 -6.83 -9.14
CA ASP A 132 2.53 -6.41 -10.55
C ASP A 132 1.11 -6.01 -10.99
N PHE A 133 0.98 -5.35 -12.14
CA PHE A 133 -0.33 -4.88 -12.63
C PHE A 133 -1.34 -6.03 -12.83
N ARG A 134 -0.87 -7.23 -13.19
CA ARG A 134 -1.74 -8.40 -13.41
C ARG A 134 -2.26 -8.92 -12.07
N GLU A 135 -1.41 -8.98 -11.07
CA GLU A 135 -1.76 -9.34 -9.69
C GLU A 135 -2.74 -8.35 -9.08
N PHE A 136 -2.49 -7.05 -9.25
CA PHE A 136 -3.43 -6.01 -8.85
C PHE A 136 -4.77 -6.14 -9.56
N SER A 137 -4.79 -6.46 -10.85
CA SER A 137 -6.02 -6.64 -11.60
C SER A 137 -6.83 -7.84 -11.09
N LEU A 138 -6.16 -8.94 -10.72
CA LEU A 138 -6.81 -10.11 -10.11
C LEU A 138 -7.38 -9.80 -8.73
N VAL A 139 -6.63 -9.07 -7.90
CA VAL A 139 -7.09 -8.59 -6.60
C VAL A 139 -8.24 -7.60 -6.77
N ALA A 140 -8.19 -6.69 -7.75
CA ALA A 140 -9.25 -5.72 -8.03
C ALA A 140 -10.58 -6.37 -8.41
N GLN A 141 -10.54 -7.45 -9.20
CA GLN A 141 -11.74 -8.20 -9.58
C GLN A 141 -12.45 -8.80 -8.38
N LYS A 142 -11.70 -9.20 -7.35
CA LYS A 142 -12.24 -9.80 -6.13
C LYS A 142 -12.50 -8.77 -5.03
N MET A 143 -11.68 -7.71 -5.00
CA MET A 143 -11.57 -6.74 -3.93
C MET A 143 -11.23 -5.33 -4.43
N PRO A 144 -12.15 -4.62 -5.11
CA PRO A 144 -11.86 -3.32 -5.71
C PRO A 144 -11.52 -2.23 -4.67
N ALA A 145 -12.03 -2.34 -3.44
CA ALA A 145 -11.67 -1.39 -2.39
C ALA A 145 -10.22 -1.58 -1.87
N LEU A 146 -9.67 -2.79 -1.97
CA LEU A 146 -8.31 -3.08 -1.50
C LEU A 146 -7.25 -2.40 -2.36
N THR A 147 -7.50 -2.25 -3.66
CA THR A 147 -6.54 -1.59 -4.57
C THR A 147 -6.30 -0.12 -4.22
N ILE A 148 -7.33 0.57 -3.71
CA ILE A 148 -7.22 1.97 -3.27
C ILE A 148 -6.27 2.07 -2.08
N TYR A 149 -6.41 1.18 -1.09
CA TYR A 149 -5.54 1.18 0.10
C TYR A 149 -4.11 0.78 -0.24
N LEU A 150 -3.94 -0.22 -1.10
CA LEU A 150 -2.62 -0.63 -1.53
C LEU A 150 -1.92 0.45 -2.34
N HIS A 151 -2.62 1.11 -3.26
CA HIS A 151 -2.04 2.24 -3.98
C HIS A 151 -1.65 3.36 -3.02
N ARG A 152 -2.56 3.73 -2.09
CA ARG A 152 -2.31 4.76 -1.09
C ARG A 152 -1.07 4.45 -0.25
N ALA A 153 -1.01 3.24 0.31
CA ALA A 153 0.07 2.81 1.20
C ALA A 153 1.43 2.67 0.48
N MET A 154 1.42 2.26 -0.80
CA MET A 154 2.63 2.19 -1.61
C MET A 154 3.14 3.57 -2.02
N SER A 155 2.25 4.48 -2.41
CA SER A 155 2.61 5.86 -2.74
C SER A 155 3.24 6.56 -1.54
N THR A 156 2.68 6.40 -0.35
CA THR A 156 3.19 7.10 0.83
C THR A 156 4.54 6.58 1.33
N MET A 157 4.86 5.28 1.18
CA MET A 157 6.21 4.78 1.42
C MET A 157 7.27 5.44 0.51
N HIS A 158 6.90 5.73 -0.73
CA HIS A 158 7.75 6.47 -1.65
C HIS A 158 7.91 7.94 -1.21
N GLU A 159 6.80 8.60 -0.86
CA GLU A 159 6.79 9.99 -0.36
C GLU A 159 7.63 10.15 0.92
N ILE A 160 7.52 9.24 1.89
CA ILE A 160 8.37 9.23 3.10
C ILE A 160 9.86 9.22 2.71
N ASN A 161 10.24 8.36 1.75
CA ASN A 161 11.62 8.25 1.33
C ASN A 161 12.12 9.51 0.60
N GLU A 162 11.30 10.15 -0.21
CA GLU A 162 11.67 11.43 -0.83
C GLU A 162 11.85 12.52 0.24
N HIS A 163 10.95 12.63 1.20
CA HIS A 163 11.07 13.60 2.28
C HIS A 163 12.24 13.31 3.23
N ILE A 164 12.59 12.04 3.45
CA ILE A 164 13.83 11.66 4.15
C ILE A 164 15.06 12.20 3.40
N ARG A 165 15.12 12.03 2.08
CA ARG A 165 16.25 12.53 1.27
C ARG A 165 16.30 14.05 1.25
N GLU A 166 15.16 14.70 1.10
CA GLU A 166 15.04 16.15 1.13
C GLU A 166 15.54 16.71 2.47
N ARG A 167 15.07 16.13 3.58
CA ARG A 167 15.51 16.50 4.93
C ARG A 167 17.01 16.32 5.11
N ASN A 168 17.56 15.19 4.69
CA ASN A 168 19.01 14.94 4.78
C ASN A 168 19.81 15.96 3.95
N THR A 169 19.30 16.33 2.78
CA THR A 169 19.90 17.35 1.92
C THR A 169 19.86 18.73 2.59
N LEU A 170 18.76 19.08 3.25
CA LEU A 170 18.64 20.32 4.01
C LEU A 170 19.57 20.37 5.21
N ILE A 171 19.73 19.26 5.94
CA ILE A 171 20.71 19.16 7.04
C ILE A 171 22.13 19.39 6.52
N ALA A 172 22.49 18.73 5.42
CA ALA A 172 23.81 18.89 4.81
C ALA A 172 24.03 20.34 4.32
N GLY A 173 23.02 20.95 3.70
CA GLY A 173 23.04 22.35 3.27
C GLY A 173 23.18 23.32 4.44
N HIS A 174 22.43 23.10 5.52
CA HIS A 174 22.53 23.88 6.75
C HIS A 174 23.94 23.79 7.35
N ALA A 175 24.51 22.60 7.45
CA ALA A 175 25.87 22.42 7.97
C ALA A 175 26.92 23.12 7.09
N LEU A 176 26.78 23.01 5.76
CA LEU A 176 27.69 23.64 4.80
C LEU A 176 27.63 25.17 4.90
N GLU A 177 26.44 25.76 4.94
CA GLU A 177 26.31 27.21 5.08
C GLU A 177 26.75 27.69 6.47
N GLY A 178 26.50 26.90 7.52
CA GLY A 178 26.96 27.19 8.88
C GLY A 178 28.48 27.35 8.93
N ALA A 179 29.21 26.46 8.25
CA ALA A 179 30.66 26.53 8.14
C ALA A 179 31.18 27.75 7.35
N ASN A 180 30.34 28.36 6.51
CA ASN A 180 30.70 29.48 5.62
C ASN A 180 30.15 30.84 6.08
N GLY A 181 29.56 30.93 7.29
CA GLY A 181 28.99 32.17 7.81
C GLY A 181 27.54 32.41 7.38
N MET A 182 26.65 31.46 7.70
CA MET A 182 25.22 31.53 7.44
C MET A 182 24.57 32.83 7.95
N THR A 183 23.71 33.45 7.14
CA THR A 183 22.92 34.62 7.58
C THR A 183 21.74 34.21 8.46
N VAL A 184 21.20 35.18 9.20
CA VAL A 184 20.00 35.00 10.04
C VAL A 184 18.82 34.45 9.23
N GLU A 185 18.58 35.00 8.04
CA GLU A 185 17.48 34.61 7.17
C GLU A 185 17.66 33.18 6.64
N ARG A 186 18.89 32.78 6.31
CA ARG A 186 19.19 31.41 5.88
C ARG A 186 19.01 30.42 7.03
N PHE A 187 19.40 30.80 8.25
CA PHE A 187 19.16 29.97 9.42
C PHE A 187 17.67 29.73 9.67
N ILE A 188 16.87 30.81 9.69
CA ILE A 188 15.41 30.73 9.85
C ILE A 188 14.79 29.87 8.72
N TYR A 189 15.26 30.04 7.48
CA TYR A 189 14.80 29.23 6.35
C TYR A 189 15.04 27.72 6.57
N TYR A 190 16.26 27.32 6.93
CA TYR A 190 16.55 25.90 7.16
C TYR A 190 15.78 25.35 8.37
N ALA A 191 15.71 26.09 9.47
CA ALA A 191 14.96 25.70 10.65
C ALA A 191 13.46 25.50 10.32
N SER A 192 12.87 26.41 9.54
CA SER A 192 11.49 26.31 9.08
C SER A 192 11.25 25.10 8.19
N MET A 193 12.07 24.92 7.14
CA MET A 193 11.95 23.80 6.21
C MET A 193 12.14 22.44 6.91
N LEU A 194 13.14 22.32 7.79
CA LEU A 194 13.40 21.11 8.56
C LEU A 194 12.27 20.78 9.53
N SER A 195 11.68 21.80 10.16
CA SER A 195 10.51 21.61 11.04
C SER A 195 9.29 21.15 10.26
N GLY A 196 9.00 21.77 9.11
CA GLY A 196 7.87 21.39 8.26
C GLY A 196 7.97 19.97 7.74
N ILE A 197 9.14 19.56 7.24
CA ILE A 197 9.36 18.17 6.77
C ILE A 197 9.35 17.20 7.96
N GLY A 198 9.93 17.58 9.11
CA GLY A 198 9.90 16.78 10.32
C GLY A 198 8.46 16.48 10.80
N ASP A 199 7.60 17.50 10.82
CA ASP A 199 6.19 17.36 11.20
C ASP A 199 5.42 16.48 10.22
N TYR A 200 5.64 16.68 8.91
CA TYR A 200 5.08 15.80 7.89
C TYR A 200 5.49 14.34 8.13
N LEU A 201 6.78 14.06 8.32
CA LEU A 201 7.26 12.69 8.56
C LEU A 201 6.62 12.08 9.81
N CYS A 202 6.49 12.85 10.89
CA CYS A 202 5.84 12.38 12.12
C CYS A 202 4.38 11.98 11.90
N LYS A 203 3.63 12.76 11.10
CA LYS A 203 2.21 12.50 10.80
C LYS A 203 2.02 11.39 9.78
N SER A 204 2.84 11.37 8.74
CA SER A 204 2.71 10.41 7.64
C SER A 204 3.00 8.98 8.08
N VAL A 205 4.01 8.77 8.93
CA VAL A 205 4.31 7.43 9.47
C VAL A 205 3.12 6.83 10.21
N ASP A 206 2.38 7.63 11.00
CA ASP A 206 1.19 7.17 11.72
C ASP A 206 0.04 6.82 10.77
N ASN A 207 -0.20 7.66 9.76
CA ASN A 207 -1.20 7.40 8.73
C ASN A 207 -0.87 6.12 7.94
N ASP A 208 0.39 5.91 7.59
CA ASP A 208 0.82 4.78 6.77
C ASP A 208 0.76 3.46 7.51
N LEU A 209 1.18 3.46 8.78
CA LEU A 209 0.97 2.30 9.67
C LEU A 209 -0.50 1.89 9.70
N GLU A 210 -1.41 2.87 9.79
CA GLU A 210 -2.85 2.61 9.80
C GLU A 210 -3.36 2.12 8.43
N PHE A 211 -2.89 2.67 7.32
CA PHE A 211 -3.29 2.20 5.97
C PHE A 211 -2.80 0.77 5.68
N PHE A 212 -1.59 0.41 6.08
CA PHE A 212 -1.13 -0.97 5.96
C PHE A 212 -1.92 -1.89 6.89
N ARG A 213 -2.26 -1.45 8.11
CA ARG A 213 -3.13 -2.22 9.02
C ARG A 213 -4.50 -2.47 8.39
N LEU A 214 -5.14 -1.45 7.84
CA LEU A 214 -6.41 -1.58 7.12
C LEU A 214 -6.30 -2.54 5.92
N SER A 215 -5.18 -2.52 5.19
CA SER A 215 -4.96 -3.43 4.08
C SER A 215 -4.90 -4.89 4.54
N LEU A 216 -4.18 -5.17 5.64
CA LEU A 216 -4.13 -6.51 6.24
C LEU A 216 -5.50 -6.96 6.76
N GLU A 217 -6.20 -6.10 7.49
CA GLU A 217 -7.55 -6.38 8.00
C GLU A 217 -8.51 -6.76 6.86
N GLN A 218 -8.39 -6.13 5.69
CA GLN A 218 -9.21 -6.47 4.53
C GLN A 218 -8.89 -7.81 3.91
N VAL A 219 -7.61 -8.12 3.73
CA VAL A 219 -7.22 -9.43 3.21
C VAL A 219 -7.72 -10.52 4.16
N GLU A 220 -7.55 -10.34 5.47
CA GLU A 220 -8.06 -11.29 6.46
C GLU A 220 -9.58 -11.46 6.41
N ASN A 221 -10.33 -10.36 6.34
CA ASN A 221 -11.79 -10.41 6.27
C ASN A 221 -12.28 -11.09 4.99
N TYR A 222 -11.64 -10.82 3.85
CA TYR A 222 -11.93 -11.50 2.59
C TYR A 222 -11.64 -13.00 2.68
N MET A 223 -10.48 -13.38 3.21
CA MET A 223 -10.11 -14.79 3.35
C MET A 223 -11.08 -15.52 4.28
N LYS A 224 -11.51 -14.92 5.40
CA LYS A 224 -12.55 -15.50 6.27
C LYS A 224 -13.89 -15.69 5.57
N ALA A 225 -14.27 -14.77 4.67
CA ALA A 225 -15.55 -14.81 3.96
C ALA A 225 -15.58 -15.76 2.74
N LYS A 226 -14.43 -15.99 2.09
CA LYS A 226 -14.35 -16.73 0.80
C LYS A 226 -13.47 -17.98 0.84
N SER A 227 -12.62 -18.18 1.86
CA SER A 227 -11.76 -19.35 1.91
C SER A 227 -12.54 -20.56 2.42
N ASN A 228 -12.99 -21.40 1.49
CA ASN A 228 -13.49 -22.75 1.79
C ASN A 228 -12.32 -23.66 2.22
N GLY A 229 -11.64 -23.34 3.32
CA GLY A 229 -10.52 -24.13 3.84
C GLY A 229 -9.21 -24.01 3.05
N VAL A 230 -9.04 -22.95 2.24
CA VAL A 230 -7.79 -22.69 1.52
C VAL A 230 -6.78 -22.03 2.45
N GLY A 231 -5.57 -22.59 2.53
CA GLY A 231 -4.47 -22.03 3.31
C GLY A 231 -4.08 -20.63 2.79
N TYR A 232 -3.98 -19.67 3.70
CA TYR A 232 -3.51 -18.31 3.40
C TYR A 232 -2.48 -17.90 4.43
N VAL A 233 -1.58 -17.00 4.04
CA VAL A 233 -0.59 -16.44 4.96
C VAL A 233 -1.27 -15.39 5.82
N SER A 234 -1.36 -15.62 7.14
CA SER A 234 -1.73 -14.58 8.10
C SER A 234 -0.46 -13.84 8.55
N PHE A 235 -0.53 -12.51 8.63
CA PHE A 235 0.57 -11.71 9.16
C PHE A 235 0.35 -11.42 10.65
N ILE A 236 1.30 -11.81 11.49
CA ILE A 236 1.24 -11.54 12.93
C ILE A 236 2.23 -10.42 13.24
N LEU A 237 1.71 -9.31 13.75
CA LEU A 237 2.52 -8.20 14.21
C LEU A 237 3.37 -8.61 15.42
N VAL A 238 4.68 -8.34 15.35
CA VAL A 238 5.58 -8.43 16.50
C VAL A 238 5.25 -7.35 17.55
N GLU A 239 5.56 -7.59 18.83
CA GLU A 239 5.19 -6.67 19.93
C GLU A 239 5.65 -5.23 19.71
N LYS A 240 6.89 -5.03 19.22
CA LYS A 240 7.40 -3.70 18.89
C LYS A 240 6.56 -2.99 17.83
N ALA A 241 6.08 -3.72 16.82
CA ALA A 241 5.21 -3.13 15.81
C ALA A 241 3.88 -2.69 16.42
N LYS A 242 3.33 -3.47 17.38
CA LYS A 242 2.12 -3.10 18.12
C LYS A 242 2.31 -1.84 18.97
N GLU A 243 3.46 -1.70 19.62
CA GLU A 243 3.81 -0.50 20.40
C GLU A 243 3.88 0.76 19.52
N ALA A 244 4.33 0.59 18.28
CA ALA A 244 4.44 1.69 17.31
C ALA A 244 3.10 2.08 16.68
N LEU A 245 2.07 1.22 16.72
CA LEU A 245 0.78 1.55 16.12
C LEU A 245 0.16 2.81 16.75
N PRO A 246 -0.58 3.61 15.97
CA PRO A 246 -1.43 4.65 16.53
C PRO A 246 -2.37 4.06 17.60
N LYS A 247 -2.41 4.71 18.77
CA LYS A 247 -3.29 4.30 19.88
C LYS A 247 -4.77 4.53 19.54
N GLU A 248 -5.03 5.55 18.76
CA GLU A 248 -6.36 5.87 18.24
C GLU A 248 -6.50 5.33 16.82
N ASN A 249 -7.73 4.94 16.47
CA ASN A 249 -8.06 4.62 15.10
C ASN A 249 -8.13 5.92 14.29
N LEU A 250 -7.17 6.15 13.39
CA LEU A 250 -7.11 7.37 12.59
C LEU A 250 -8.17 7.38 11.48
N PHE A 251 -8.67 6.21 11.07
CA PHE A 251 -9.59 6.08 9.94
C PHE A 251 -10.81 5.21 10.27
N PRO A 252 -11.64 5.59 11.27
CA PRO A 252 -12.80 4.80 11.67
C PRO A 252 -13.83 4.64 10.55
N GLU A 253 -14.09 5.71 9.81
CA GLU A 253 -15.02 5.67 8.68
C GLU A 253 -14.49 4.82 7.53
N LEU A 254 -13.19 4.86 7.22
CA LEU A 254 -12.62 3.99 6.19
C LEU A 254 -12.74 2.52 6.59
N ARG A 255 -12.52 2.20 7.88
CA ARG A 255 -12.72 0.85 8.43
C ARG A 255 -14.18 0.38 8.33
N ASN A 256 -15.14 1.29 8.52
CA ASN A 256 -16.57 1.01 8.40
C ASN A 256 -17.07 0.94 6.94
N GLN A 257 -16.43 1.67 6.03
CA GLN A 257 -16.69 1.56 4.58
C GLN A 257 -16.23 0.22 4.00
N MET A 258 -15.50 -0.59 4.79
CA MET A 258 -15.04 -1.89 4.37
C MET A 258 -16.04 -2.97 4.77
N THR A 259 -16.87 -3.41 3.82
CA THR A 259 -17.21 -4.83 3.58
C THR A 259 -18.31 -4.92 2.52
N TYR A 260 -17.98 -5.39 1.33
CA TYR A 260 -18.37 -6.73 0.89
C TYR A 260 -17.67 -7.12 -0.41
N PHE A 261 -17.33 -8.40 -0.46
CA PHE A 261 -16.80 -9.10 -1.62
C PHE A 261 -17.87 -10.11 -2.06
N ASP A 262 -18.74 -9.59 -2.93
CA ASP A 262 -19.96 -10.09 -3.59
C ASP A 262 -21.27 -10.25 -2.79
N GLN A 263 -22.26 -9.45 -3.20
CA GLN A 263 -23.69 -9.81 -3.17
C GLN A 263 -24.08 -10.47 -4.50
N LYS A 264 -23.85 -11.79 -4.62
CA LYS A 264 -24.62 -12.83 -5.35
C LYS A 264 -23.74 -14.01 -5.71
#